data_AF-A0AAW4S5E2-F1
#
_entry.id   AF-A0AAW4S5E2-F1
#
_cell.length_a   1.000
_cell.length_b   1.000
_cell.length_c   1.000
_cell.angle_alpha   90.00
_cell.angle_beta   90.00
_cell.angle_gamma   90.00
#
_symmetry.space_group_name_H-M   'P 1'
#
loop_
_entity.id
_entity.type
_entity.pdbx_description
1 polymer ?
#
loop_
_entity_poly.entity_id
_entity_poly.type
_entity_poly.pdbx_seq_one_letter_code
_entity_poly.pdbx_strand_id
1 'polypeptide(L)'
;MTLNKTWHLLMLNVTVKDGERALLTRNGQLVRVLAPGKHRLFDPLHELKVEVLDVVRSEFPAERYAVLKAARPDLAAELFEAVETKADEIAIVSLDGRPVHLMTPWQVRVYWKVATRIDVERIDVSSDVRVDARHLTMIERSRSTVMSESVVENHEAGLLYVEGRLVERLAPGRHAFWTVGRKIEVKRLDLRPQAVEITAQEMLTKDRIALRVTLTAFRRIVDPERTVATVPDVDAWLYRLVQFAIREAVAGRTLDEVLSAKAALDAELRDYVRARVAVSGVEVTELGVKDVILPGEIRELVNKVVEAERVAKANLIRRQEETAATRSLLNTARLMEENPLLLRLKELESLERLVEKVGRIDLHAGEGQGLDALLTRLVRLKAHESA
;
A
#
# COMPACT_ATOMS: atom_id res chain seq x y z
N MET A 1 33.37 69.90 54.00
CA MET A 1 32.14 69.24 53.53
C MET A 1 32.38 68.50 52.20
N THR A 2 33.43 67.66 52.12
CA THR A 2 33.87 67.02 50.86
C THR A 2 34.55 65.66 51.05
N LEU A 3 34.47 65.02 52.23
CA LEU A 3 34.99 63.65 52.37
C LEU A 3 33.98 62.61 51.88
N ASN A 4 32.68 62.83 52.04
CA ASN A 4 31.67 61.79 51.74
C ASN A 4 31.47 61.54 50.23
N LYS A 5 31.88 62.48 49.35
CA LYS A 5 31.78 62.33 47.89
C LYS A 5 32.90 61.48 47.30
N THR A 6 34.08 61.45 47.91
CA THR A 6 35.26 60.71 47.41
C THR A 6 35.12 59.19 47.60
N TRP A 7 34.46 58.77 48.68
CA TRP A 7 34.22 57.34 48.96
C TRP A 7 33.20 56.69 48.02
N HIS A 8 32.37 57.48 47.32
CA HIS A 8 31.49 56.95 46.28
C HIS A 8 32.23 56.69 44.96
N LEU A 9 33.36 57.38 44.72
CA LEU A 9 34.20 57.16 43.53
C LEU A 9 35.11 55.93 43.67
N LEU A 10 35.43 55.51 44.90
CA LEU A 10 36.32 54.37 45.18
C LEU A 10 35.56 53.07 45.45
N MET A 11 34.23 53.06 45.34
CA MET A 11 33.39 51.90 45.67
C MET A 11 32.51 51.51 44.49
N LEU A 12 32.63 50.26 44.05
CA LEU A 12 31.73 49.65 43.09
C LEU A 12 30.53 49.04 43.82
N ASN A 13 29.33 49.56 43.55
CA ASN A 13 28.09 49.03 44.10
C ASN A 13 27.41 48.12 43.08
N VAL A 14 27.16 46.87 43.44
CA VAL A 14 26.44 45.91 42.58
C VAL A 14 25.28 45.32 43.33
N THR A 15 24.12 45.29 42.68
CA THR A 15 22.94 44.58 43.19
C THR A 15 22.74 43.33 42.33
N VAL A 16 22.75 42.16 42.96
CA VAL A 16 22.53 40.86 42.31
C VAL A 16 21.18 40.34 42.76
N LYS A 17 20.28 40.01 41.82
CA LYS A 17 18.97 39.45 42.16
C LYS A 17 19.06 37.96 42.52
N ASP A 18 17.98 37.41 43.08
CA ASP A 18 17.93 36.03 43.58
C ASP A 18 18.22 34.97 42.51
N GLY A 19 17.78 35.21 41.27
CA GLY A 19 18.05 34.37 40.09
C GLY A 19 19.33 34.72 39.33
N GLU A 20 20.17 35.61 39.86
CA GLU A 20 21.38 36.08 39.18
C GLU A 20 22.64 35.71 39.99
N ARG A 21 23.78 35.65 39.29
CA ARG A 21 25.11 35.62 39.90
C ARG A 21 25.97 36.67 39.22
N ALA A 22 26.82 37.35 39.99
CA ALA A 22 27.74 38.31 39.43
C ALA A 22 29.18 37.77 39.44
N LEU A 23 29.79 37.69 38.26
CA LEU A 23 31.20 37.38 38.10
C LEU A 23 32.01 38.67 38.29
N LEU A 24 32.79 38.72 39.38
CA LEU A 24 33.71 39.83 39.66
C LEU A 24 35.08 39.49 39.09
N THR A 25 35.51 40.24 38.09
CA THR A 25 36.83 40.13 37.47
C THR A 25 37.68 41.34 37.81
N ARG A 26 38.99 41.14 38.00
CA ARG A 26 39.98 42.21 38.18
C ARG A 26 41.07 42.02 37.14
N ASN A 27 41.30 43.03 36.30
CA ASN A 27 42.30 42.96 35.21
C ASN A 27 42.12 41.72 34.31
N GLY A 28 40.87 41.30 34.08
CA GLY A 28 40.53 40.13 33.27
C GLY A 28 40.59 38.78 34.00
N GLN A 29 41.01 38.73 35.27
CA GLN A 29 41.03 37.50 36.08
C GLN A 29 39.82 37.42 37.00
N LEU A 30 39.18 36.26 37.11
CA LEU A 30 38.06 36.05 38.01
C LEU A 30 38.53 36.07 39.48
N VAL A 31 38.03 37.03 40.25
CA VAL A 31 38.33 37.18 41.67
C VAL A 31 37.32 36.42 42.52
N ARG A 32 36.02 36.61 42.25
CA ARG A 32 34.94 36.04 43.05
C ARG A 32 33.63 35.95 42.26
N VAL A 33 32.77 35.00 42.64
CA VAL A 33 31.36 34.98 42.23
C VAL A 33 30.51 35.48 43.40
N LEU A 34 29.70 36.51 43.15
CA LEU A 34 28.86 37.12 44.17
C LEU A 34 27.47 36.45 44.16
N ALA A 35 27.03 36.05 45.35
CA ALA A 35 25.66 35.57 45.61
C ALA A 35 24.64 36.71 45.54
N PRO A 36 23.32 36.44 45.56
CA PRO A 36 22.28 37.46 45.56
C PRO A 36 22.44 38.40 46.74
N GLY A 37 22.15 39.68 46.52
CA GLY A 37 22.27 40.73 47.53
C GLY A 37 22.96 42.00 47.02
N LYS A 38 23.08 42.97 47.93
CA LYS A 38 23.77 44.24 47.66
C LYS A 38 25.22 44.12 48.10
N HIS A 39 26.13 44.23 47.13
CA HIS A 39 27.57 44.17 47.36
C HIS A 39 28.20 45.54 47.19
N ARG A 40 29.02 45.93 48.16
CA ARG A 40 29.83 47.15 48.14
C ARG A 40 31.29 46.74 48.07
N LEU A 41 31.93 46.93 46.92
CA LEU A 41 33.32 46.51 46.68
C LEU A 41 34.23 47.72 46.63
N PHE A 42 35.38 47.65 47.28
CA PHE A 42 36.39 48.71 47.25
C PHE A 42 37.22 48.57 45.97
N ASP A 43 37.11 49.55 45.07
CA ASP A 43 37.80 49.60 43.78
C ASP A 43 38.39 51.01 43.52
N PRO A 44 39.49 51.37 44.21
CA PRO A 44 40.09 52.69 44.07
C PRO A 44 40.75 52.94 42.70
N LEU A 45 41.05 51.88 41.95
CA LEU A 45 41.79 51.93 40.67
C LEU A 45 40.90 51.63 39.44
N HIS A 46 39.59 51.42 39.63
CA HIS A 46 38.64 51.06 38.56
C HIS A 46 39.04 49.80 37.79
N GLU A 47 39.65 48.83 38.47
CA GLU A 47 40.13 47.57 37.88
C GLU A 47 39.09 46.45 37.96
N LEU A 48 38.03 46.64 38.77
CA LEU A 48 36.96 45.65 38.95
C LEU A 48 35.89 45.80 37.88
N LYS A 49 35.64 44.72 37.15
CA LYS A 49 34.51 44.58 36.24
C LYS A 49 33.55 43.53 36.76
N VAL A 50 32.26 43.86 36.74
CA VAL A 50 31.20 42.96 37.18
C VAL A 50 30.26 42.65 36.04
N GLU A 51 30.08 41.37 35.77
CA GLU A 51 29.12 40.84 34.81
C GLU A 51 28.04 40.07 35.56
N VAL A 52 26.79 40.50 35.42
CA VAL A 52 25.64 39.84 36.03
C VAL A 52 25.07 38.85 35.04
N LEU A 53 24.94 37.59 35.46
CA LEU A 53 24.44 36.49 34.65
C LEU A 53 23.21 35.90 35.30
N ASP A 54 22.21 35.59 34.49
CA ASP A 54 21.06 34.78 34.91
C ASP A 54 21.55 33.33 35.14
N VAL A 55 21.15 32.73 36.25
CA VAL A 55 21.52 31.35 36.62
C VAL A 55 20.36 30.37 36.63
N VAL A 56 19.13 30.84 36.35
CA VAL A 56 17.95 29.99 36.37
C VAL A 56 17.79 29.34 35.00
N ARG A 57 17.96 28.02 34.94
CA ARG A 57 17.83 27.22 33.70
C ARG A 57 18.70 27.75 32.55
N SER A 58 19.84 28.35 32.87
CA SER A 58 20.73 28.95 31.90
C SER A 58 21.98 28.09 31.68
N GLU A 59 22.47 28.12 30.44
CA GLU A 59 23.74 27.51 30.06
C GLU A 59 24.87 28.51 30.24
N PHE A 60 26.02 28.02 30.71
CA PHE A 60 27.25 28.78 30.76
C PHE A 60 28.15 28.39 29.59
N PRO A 61 28.78 29.35 28.87
CA PRO A 61 29.63 29.03 27.74
C PRO A 61 30.79 28.10 28.13
N ALA A 62 30.92 26.97 27.41
CA ALA A 62 31.90 25.92 27.73
C ALA A 62 33.36 26.41 27.70
N GLU A 63 33.69 27.31 26.76
CA GLU A 63 35.02 27.93 26.67
C GLU A 63 35.36 28.74 27.92
N ARG A 64 34.39 29.52 28.40
CA ARG A 64 34.55 30.32 29.64
C ARG A 64 34.67 29.41 30.85
N TYR A 65 33.92 28.31 30.89
CA TYR A 65 34.03 27.30 31.94
C TYR A 65 35.41 26.65 31.96
N ALA A 66 35.99 26.30 30.80
CA ALA A 66 37.31 25.67 30.73
C ALA A 66 38.40 26.58 31.35
N VAL A 67 38.37 27.88 31.03
CA VAL A 67 39.28 28.87 31.63
C VAL A 67 39.05 29.00 33.14
N LEU A 68 37.79 29.04 33.57
CA LEU A 68 37.43 29.15 34.99
C LEU A 68 37.86 27.91 35.79
N LYS A 69 37.64 26.71 35.24
CA LYS A 69 38.06 25.42 35.84
C LYS A 69 39.57 25.33 35.95
N ALA A 70 40.32 25.78 34.95
CA ALA A 70 41.78 25.80 34.99
C ALA A 70 42.33 26.77 36.04
N ALA A 71 41.71 27.96 36.19
CA ALA A 71 42.15 28.96 37.16
C ALA A 71 41.69 28.67 38.59
N ARG A 72 40.46 28.16 38.77
CA ARG A 72 39.78 27.97 40.07
C ARG A 72 38.87 26.73 40.03
N PRO A 73 39.41 25.51 40.17
CA PRO A 73 38.63 24.28 40.09
C PRO A 73 37.56 24.17 41.20
N ASP A 74 37.83 24.70 42.40
CA ASP A 74 36.90 24.62 43.53
C ASP A 74 35.60 25.39 43.25
N LEU A 75 35.70 26.61 42.72
CA LEU A 75 34.54 27.42 42.34
C LEU A 75 33.80 26.82 41.15
N ALA A 76 34.53 26.23 40.20
CA ALA A 76 33.92 25.54 39.06
C ALA A 76 33.05 24.36 39.54
N ALA A 77 33.59 23.56 40.46
CA ALA A 77 32.90 22.42 41.03
C ALA A 77 31.74 22.82 41.97
N GLU A 78 31.76 24.00 42.59
CA GLU A 78 30.65 24.49 43.43
C GLU A 78 29.49 25.04 42.61
N LEU A 79 29.77 25.74 41.51
CA LEU A 79 28.76 26.54 40.80
C LEU A 79 28.18 25.86 39.56
N PHE A 80 28.93 24.95 38.96
CA PHE A 80 28.57 24.37 37.66
C PHE A 80 28.51 22.84 37.70
N GLU A 81 27.72 22.32 36.78
CA GLU A 81 27.78 20.93 36.36
C GLU A 81 28.10 20.89 34.86
N ALA A 82 29.26 20.31 34.54
CA ALA A 82 29.70 20.15 33.17
C ALA A 82 29.33 18.75 32.69
N VAL A 83 28.49 18.69 31.66
CA VAL A 83 28.10 17.47 30.99
C VAL A 83 28.92 17.36 29.71
N GLU A 84 29.66 16.28 29.62
CA GLU A 84 30.49 15.93 28.46
C GLU A 84 30.08 14.55 27.98
N THR A 85 29.76 14.46 26.68
CA THR A 85 29.43 13.23 25.97
C THR A 85 30.63 12.75 25.14
N LYS A 86 30.88 11.45 25.19
CA LYS A 86 31.92 10.79 24.39
C LYS A 86 31.43 10.47 22.97
N ALA A 87 32.23 9.75 22.19
CA ALA A 87 31.91 9.34 20.82
C ALA A 87 30.63 8.49 20.71
N ASP A 88 30.47 7.54 21.63
CA ASP A 88 29.40 6.53 21.60
C ASP A 88 28.35 6.78 22.69
N GLU A 89 28.24 8.04 23.12
CA GLU A 89 27.37 8.43 24.22
C GLU A 89 26.51 9.63 23.81
N ILE A 90 25.24 9.54 24.16
CA ILE A 90 24.33 10.68 24.16
C ILE A 90 23.87 10.94 25.59
N ALA A 91 23.42 12.16 25.86
CA ALA A 91 22.87 12.49 27.17
C ALA A 91 21.58 13.29 27.05
N ILE A 92 20.59 12.94 27.86
CA ILE A 92 19.38 13.75 28.04
C ILE A 92 19.59 14.56 29.31
N VAL A 93 19.71 15.88 29.17
CA VAL A 93 19.81 16.81 30.30
C VAL A 93 18.43 17.33 30.63
N SER A 94 18.01 17.06 31.87
CA SER A 94 16.77 17.56 32.43
C SER A 94 17.05 18.67 33.44
N LEU A 95 16.31 19.78 33.30
CA LEU A 95 16.35 20.92 34.22
C LEU A 95 15.04 20.94 35.01
N ASP A 96 15.13 20.82 36.34
CA ASP A 96 13.99 20.69 37.25
C ASP A 96 13.03 19.56 36.84
N GLY A 97 13.58 18.42 36.41
CA GLY A 97 12.81 17.23 35.98
C GLY A 97 12.17 17.33 34.60
N ARG A 98 12.41 18.42 33.84
CA ARG A 98 11.96 18.54 32.45
C ARG A 98 13.13 18.32 31.50
N PRO A 99 13.04 17.40 30.53
CA PRO A 99 14.09 17.22 29.53
C PRO A 99 14.15 18.46 28.63
N VAL A 100 15.33 19.10 28.56
CA VAL A 100 15.52 20.34 27.79
C VAL A 100 16.53 20.14 26.67
N HIS A 101 17.58 19.36 26.89
CA HIS A 101 18.65 19.16 25.91
C HIS A 101 18.93 17.69 25.67
N LEU A 102 18.90 17.29 24.39
CA LEU A 102 19.49 16.04 23.91
C LEU A 102 20.90 16.36 23.40
N MET A 103 21.90 15.91 24.14
CA MET A 103 23.31 16.07 23.79
C MET A 103 23.75 15.00 22.80
N THR A 104 24.36 15.44 21.71
CA THR A 104 24.98 14.56 20.70
C THR A 104 26.38 14.15 21.16
N PRO A 105 27.03 13.18 20.50
CA PRO A 105 28.43 12.86 20.77
C PRO A 105 29.36 14.07 20.66
N TRP A 106 30.45 14.04 21.42
CA TRP A 106 31.49 15.07 21.43
C TRP A 106 30.99 16.48 21.80
N GLN A 107 29.94 16.56 22.61
CA GLN A 107 29.36 17.81 23.04
C GLN A 107 29.69 18.08 24.50
N VAL A 108 30.08 19.32 24.79
CA VAL A 108 30.25 19.82 26.15
C VAL A 108 29.22 20.92 26.38
N ARG A 109 28.39 20.75 27.41
CA ARG A 109 27.48 21.78 27.89
C ARG A 109 27.66 21.95 29.38
N VAL A 110 27.58 23.19 29.83
CA VAL A 110 27.82 23.55 31.23
C VAL A 110 26.60 24.27 31.75
N TYR A 111 26.08 23.82 32.89
CA TYR A 111 24.86 24.33 33.48
C TYR A 111 25.13 24.87 34.88
N TRP A 112 24.40 25.92 35.26
CA TRP A 112 24.43 26.43 36.63
C TRP A 112 23.64 25.51 37.56
N LYS A 113 24.31 24.92 38.57
CA LYS A 113 23.65 24.00 39.52
C LYS A 113 23.10 24.66 40.79
N VAL A 114 23.30 25.98 40.91
CA VAL A 114 23.03 26.72 42.15
C VAL A 114 21.53 27.02 42.34
N ALA A 115 20.79 27.21 41.24
CA ALA A 115 19.38 27.57 41.26
C ALA A 115 18.48 26.53 40.56
N THR A 116 19.06 25.58 39.83
CA THR A 116 18.35 24.62 39.00
C THR A 116 18.89 23.23 39.28
N ARG A 117 17.98 22.26 39.50
CA ARG A 117 18.37 20.87 39.62
C ARG A 117 18.66 20.31 38.24
N ILE A 118 19.85 19.74 38.07
CA ILE A 118 20.30 19.16 36.81
C ILE A 118 20.32 17.65 37.00
N ASP A 119 19.51 16.95 36.20
CA ASP A 119 19.52 15.50 36.15
C ASP A 119 20.02 15.09 34.76
N VAL A 120 21.11 14.31 34.72
CA VAL A 120 21.76 13.90 33.47
C VAL A 120 21.58 12.41 33.29
N GLU A 121 20.89 12.03 32.22
CA GLU A 121 20.74 10.65 31.83
C GLU A 121 21.67 10.36 30.65
N ARG A 122 22.68 9.52 30.88
CA ARG A 122 23.65 9.10 29.86
C ARG A 122 23.20 7.79 29.22
N ILE A 123 23.22 7.73 27.90
CA ILE A 123 22.80 6.57 27.11
C ILE A 123 23.99 6.16 26.24
N ASP A 124 24.44 4.93 26.43
CA ASP A 124 25.44 4.30 25.56
C ASP A 124 24.73 3.81 24.29
N VAL A 125 25.14 4.35 23.15
CA VAL A 125 24.57 4.04 21.83
C VAL A 125 25.46 3.10 21.02
N SER A 126 26.50 2.52 21.62
CA SER A 126 27.36 1.53 20.97
C SER A 126 26.67 0.17 20.85
N SER A 127 26.04 -0.28 21.94
CA SER A 127 25.50 -1.64 22.08
C SER A 127 24.09 -1.82 21.57
N ASP A 128 23.21 -0.84 21.79
CA ASP A 128 21.81 -0.90 21.36
C ASP A 128 21.49 0.23 20.39
N VAL A 129 20.81 -0.14 19.30
CA VAL A 129 20.34 0.78 18.28
C VAL A 129 18.97 1.32 18.65
N ARG A 130 18.18 0.61 19.45
CA ARG A 130 16.80 0.99 19.78
C ARG A 130 16.75 2.09 20.82
N VAL A 131 15.75 2.96 20.65
CA VAL A 131 15.41 4.00 21.61
C VAL A 131 14.34 3.44 22.54
N ASP A 132 14.58 3.46 23.85
CA ASP A 132 13.56 3.04 24.81
C ASP A 132 12.35 3.96 24.78
N ALA A 133 11.18 3.39 25.07
CA ALA A 133 9.92 4.13 25.15
C ALA A 133 10.00 5.31 26.14
N ARG A 134 10.79 5.19 27.21
CA ARG A 134 11.03 6.28 28.17
C ARG A 134 11.72 7.46 27.50
N HIS A 135 12.81 7.23 26.76
CA HIS A 135 13.57 8.30 26.10
C HIS A 135 12.74 8.96 25.01
N LEU A 136 11.89 8.18 24.32
CA LEU A 136 10.96 8.70 23.33
C LEU A 136 9.96 9.72 23.87
N THR A 137 9.62 9.67 25.16
CA THR A 137 8.76 10.69 25.81
C THR A 137 9.53 11.95 26.19
N MET A 138 10.85 11.84 26.33
CA MET A 138 11.73 12.94 26.74
C MET A 138 12.28 13.75 25.56
N ILE A 139 12.23 13.21 24.35
CA ILE A 139 12.82 13.80 23.16
C ILE A 139 11.74 14.46 22.27
N GLU A 140 11.94 15.73 21.95
CA GLU A 140 11.13 16.44 20.96
C GLU A 140 11.40 15.89 19.54
N ARG A 141 10.39 15.24 18.95
CA ARG A 141 10.49 14.52 17.67
C ARG A 141 10.98 15.39 16.51
N SER A 142 10.57 16.66 16.48
CA SER A 142 10.86 17.59 15.38
C SER A 142 12.29 18.13 15.37
N ARG A 143 13.09 17.87 16.43
CA ARG A 143 14.39 18.52 16.63
C ARG A 143 15.56 17.56 16.80
N SER A 144 15.32 16.25 16.75
CA SER A 144 16.39 15.27 16.96
C SER A 144 17.09 14.89 15.64
N THR A 145 18.36 15.22 15.52
CA THR A 145 19.24 14.81 14.41
C THR A 145 19.88 13.44 14.61
N VAL A 146 19.83 12.90 15.84
CA VAL A 146 20.51 11.66 16.26
C VAL A 146 19.56 10.48 16.44
N MET A 147 18.30 10.66 16.06
CA MET A 147 17.26 9.65 16.15
C MET A 147 16.50 9.56 14.83
N SER A 148 16.23 8.33 14.39
CA SER A 148 15.30 8.04 13.29
C SER A 148 14.06 7.36 13.86
N GLU A 149 12.89 7.87 13.52
CA GLU A 149 11.61 7.27 13.89
C GLU A 149 10.94 6.71 12.63
N SER A 150 10.40 5.50 12.75
CA SER A 150 9.62 4.85 11.71
C SER A 150 8.35 4.26 12.31
N VAL A 151 7.22 4.48 11.65
CA VAL A 151 5.95 3.84 11.99
C VAL A 151 5.66 2.79 10.93
N VAL A 152 5.50 1.55 11.39
CA VAL A 152 5.13 0.40 10.57
C VAL A 152 3.65 0.16 10.78
N GLU A 153 2.86 0.29 9.72
CA GLU A 153 1.42 0.09 9.81
C GLU A 153 1.06 -1.42 9.92
N ASN A 154 -0.15 -1.74 10.37
CA ASN A 154 -0.61 -3.13 10.55
C ASN A 154 -0.55 -3.98 9.26
N HIS A 155 -0.61 -3.33 8.10
CA HIS A 155 -0.57 -3.97 6.80
C HIS A 155 0.83 -3.99 6.19
N GLU A 156 1.82 -3.43 6.88
CA GLU A 156 3.20 -3.33 6.42
C GLU A 156 4.11 -4.26 7.24
N ALA A 157 5.21 -4.67 6.61
CA ALA A 157 6.39 -5.16 7.31
C ALA A 157 7.50 -4.12 7.19
N GLY A 158 8.06 -3.71 8.33
CA GLY A 158 9.28 -2.92 8.37
C GLY A 158 10.50 -3.83 8.34
N LEU A 159 11.50 -3.50 7.55
CA LEU A 159 12.79 -4.18 7.51
C LEU A 159 13.86 -3.19 7.96
N LEU A 160 14.52 -3.49 9.08
CA LEU A 160 15.57 -2.65 9.63
C LEU A 160 16.91 -2.97 8.97
N TYR A 161 17.49 -1.96 8.34
CA TYR A 161 18.85 -1.99 7.82
C TYR A 161 19.77 -1.14 8.68
N VAL A 162 20.88 -1.72 9.11
CA VAL A 162 21.96 -1.01 9.81
C VAL A 162 23.23 -1.19 8.97
N GLU A 163 23.85 -0.08 8.55
CA GLU A 163 25.01 -0.10 7.65
C GLU A 163 24.76 -0.95 6.37
N GLY A 164 23.52 -0.92 5.87
CA GLY A 164 23.10 -1.68 4.69
C GLY A 164 22.88 -3.18 4.93
N ARG A 165 23.06 -3.70 6.15
CA ARG A 165 22.75 -5.09 6.51
C ARG A 165 21.34 -5.19 7.06
N LEU A 166 20.57 -6.16 6.59
CA LEU A 166 19.27 -6.51 7.17
C LEU A 166 19.50 -7.13 8.56
N VAL A 167 19.02 -6.47 9.60
CA VAL A 167 19.18 -6.92 10.99
C VAL A 167 17.94 -7.68 11.47
N GLU A 168 16.76 -7.11 11.23
CA GLU A 168 15.50 -7.67 11.72
C GLU A 168 14.28 -7.19 10.94
N ARG A 169 13.21 -7.98 11.02
CA ARG A 169 11.85 -7.59 10.65
C ARG A 169 11.13 -6.95 11.84
N LEU A 170 10.62 -5.75 11.62
CA LEU A 170 9.84 -4.97 12.57
C LEU A 170 8.35 -5.34 12.46
N ALA A 171 7.73 -5.58 13.62
CA ALA A 171 6.29 -5.74 13.75
C ALA A 171 5.56 -4.39 13.59
N PRO A 172 4.25 -4.38 13.35
CA PRO A 172 3.47 -3.14 13.35
C PRO A 172 3.63 -2.35 14.65
N GLY A 173 3.78 -1.04 14.53
CA GLY A 173 3.99 -0.14 15.66
C GLY A 173 5.03 0.94 15.38
N ARG A 174 5.29 1.72 16.42
CA ARG A 174 6.27 2.81 16.41
C ARG A 174 7.63 2.26 16.83
N HIS A 175 8.62 2.43 15.96
CA HIS A 175 10.01 2.05 16.21
C HIS A 175 10.90 3.27 16.09
N ALA A 176 11.88 3.39 16.98
CA ALA A 176 12.85 4.47 16.94
C ALA A 176 14.25 3.96 17.24
N PHE A 177 15.22 4.58 16.57
CA PHE A 177 16.58 4.09 16.51
C PHE A 177 17.60 5.24 16.59
N TRP A 178 18.71 5.02 17.27
CA TRP A 178 19.83 5.97 17.39
C TRP A 178 20.72 5.96 16.14
N THR A 179 20.84 7.09 15.45
CA THR A 179 21.63 7.25 14.21
C THR A 179 23.08 7.66 14.46
N VAL A 180 23.52 7.62 15.72
CA VAL A 180 24.89 7.97 16.10
C VAL A 180 25.88 6.91 15.59
N GLY A 181 26.85 7.36 14.80
CA GLY A 181 27.93 6.51 14.29
C GLY A 181 27.48 5.41 13.34
N ARG A 182 26.20 5.38 12.94
CA ARG A 182 25.64 4.36 12.06
C ARG A 182 24.50 4.88 11.18
N LYS A 183 24.43 4.39 9.95
CA LYS A 183 23.31 4.62 9.04
C LYS A 183 22.22 3.60 9.32
N ILE A 184 21.04 4.11 9.68
CA ILE A 184 19.81 3.32 9.84
C ILE A 184 18.87 3.64 8.69
N GLU A 185 18.28 2.60 8.12
CA GLU A 185 17.23 2.70 7.12
C GLU A 185 16.14 1.68 7.44
N VAL A 186 14.88 2.11 7.45
CA VAL A 186 13.73 1.22 7.63
C VAL A 186 12.95 1.19 6.33
N LYS A 187 13.00 0.07 5.62
CA LYS A 187 12.20 -0.14 4.41
C LYS A 187 10.86 -0.74 4.79
N ARG A 188 9.77 -0.15 4.31
CA ARG A 188 8.41 -0.60 4.56
C ARG A 188 7.86 -1.28 3.31
N LEU A 189 7.31 -2.47 3.49
CA LEU A 189 6.73 -3.26 2.41
C LEU A 189 5.27 -3.57 2.77
N ASP A 190 4.35 -3.22 1.87
CA ASP A 190 2.93 -3.54 2.02
C ASP A 190 2.70 -5.05 1.77
N LEU A 191 2.06 -5.71 2.72
CA LEU A 191 1.77 -7.14 2.68
C LEU A 191 0.40 -7.44 2.04
N ARG A 192 -0.39 -6.42 1.68
CA ARG A 192 -1.68 -6.61 1.02
C ARG A 192 -1.50 -7.02 -0.45
N PRO A 193 -2.50 -7.67 -1.05
CA PRO A 193 -2.54 -7.84 -2.50
C PRO A 193 -2.50 -6.48 -3.21
N GLN A 194 -1.53 -6.33 -4.11
CA GLN A 194 -1.40 -5.14 -4.94
C GLN A 194 -1.48 -5.54 -6.42
N ALA A 195 -2.14 -4.70 -7.21
CA ALA A 195 -2.21 -4.85 -8.65
C ALA A 195 -0.86 -4.48 -9.27
N VAL A 196 -0.40 -5.31 -10.21
CA VAL A 196 0.74 -5.01 -11.08
C VAL A 196 0.19 -4.70 -12.46
N GLU A 197 0.36 -3.45 -12.88
CA GLU A 197 -0.08 -2.99 -14.18
C GLU A 197 0.85 -3.52 -15.27
N ILE A 198 0.29 -4.35 -16.15
CA ILE A 198 1.01 -4.90 -17.30
C ILE A 198 0.52 -4.15 -18.54
N THR A 199 1.42 -3.41 -19.16
CA THR A 199 1.14 -2.74 -20.43
C THR A 199 0.75 -3.76 -21.50
N ALA A 200 -0.16 -3.33 -22.36
CA ALA A 200 -0.64 -4.19 -23.43
C ALA A 200 0.51 -4.64 -24.34
N GLN A 201 0.56 -5.94 -24.63
CA GLN A 201 1.63 -6.57 -25.39
C GLN A 201 1.16 -6.88 -26.81
N GLU A 202 1.91 -6.41 -27.80
CA GLU A 202 1.69 -6.75 -29.21
C GLU A 202 2.49 -8.01 -29.57
N MET A 203 1.79 -8.99 -30.14
CA MET A 203 2.38 -10.28 -30.48
C MET A 203 1.67 -10.93 -31.68
N LEU A 204 2.36 -11.88 -32.29
CA LEU A 204 1.84 -12.69 -33.39
C LEU A 204 1.43 -14.06 -32.85
N THR A 205 0.27 -14.53 -33.29
CA THR A 205 -0.18 -15.92 -33.12
C THR A 205 0.55 -16.85 -34.09
N LYS A 206 0.36 -18.16 -33.94
CA LYS A 206 0.90 -19.20 -34.82
C LYS A 206 0.50 -19.02 -36.29
N ASP A 207 -0.69 -18.50 -36.55
CA ASP A 207 -1.25 -18.17 -37.86
C ASP A 207 -0.82 -16.78 -38.39
N ARG A 208 0.17 -16.14 -37.74
CA ARG A 208 0.74 -14.84 -38.11
C ARG A 208 -0.25 -13.67 -38.03
N ILE A 209 -1.28 -13.79 -37.19
CA ILE A 209 -2.19 -12.70 -36.91
C ILE A 209 -1.62 -11.86 -35.78
N ALA A 210 -1.50 -10.55 -36.00
CA ALA A 210 -1.15 -9.60 -34.96
C ALA A 210 -2.32 -9.38 -34.02
N LEU A 211 -2.06 -9.44 -32.71
CA LEU A 211 -3.03 -9.11 -31.68
C LEU A 211 -2.34 -8.36 -30.54
N ARG A 212 -3.15 -7.65 -29.76
CA ARG A 212 -2.70 -6.90 -28.59
C ARG A 212 -3.41 -7.41 -27.34
N VAL A 213 -2.65 -7.96 -26.41
CA VAL A 213 -3.17 -8.55 -25.17
C VAL A 213 -2.94 -7.62 -24.00
N THR A 214 -4.00 -7.32 -23.24
CA THR A 214 -3.89 -6.65 -21.94
C THR A 214 -4.03 -7.70 -20.85
N LEU A 215 -3.20 -7.63 -19.81
CA LEU A 215 -3.20 -8.57 -18.69
C LEU A 215 -3.38 -7.84 -17.37
N THR A 216 -3.81 -8.56 -16.35
CA THR A 216 -3.84 -8.06 -14.98
C THR A 216 -3.27 -9.13 -14.06
N ALA A 217 -2.43 -8.69 -13.14
CA ALA A 217 -1.82 -9.55 -12.12
C ALA A 217 -1.98 -8.89 -10.75
N PHE A 218 -2.20 -9.72 -9.73
CA PHE A 218 -2.18 -9.33 -8.33
C PHE A 218 -1.11 -10.14 -7.62
N ARG A 219 -0.27 -9.43 -6.86
CA ARG A 219 0.80 -10.04 -6.07
C ARG A 219 0.70 -9.62 -4.62
N ARG A 220 1.08 -10.55 -3.74
CA ARG A 220 1.11 -10.36 -2.29
C ARG A 220 2.48 -10.78 -1.77
N ILE A 221 3.07 -9.97 -0.91
CA ILE A 221 4.33 -10.33 -0.25
C ILE A 221 4.00 -11.23 0.94
N VAL A 222 4.55 -12.45 0.96
CA VAL A 222 4.36 -13.41 2.06
C VAL A 222 5.56 -13.38 2.99
N ASP A 223 6.76 -13.36 2.41
CA ASP A 223 8.03 -13.28 3.12
C ASP A 223 8.84 -12.05 2.64
N PRO A 224 8.78 -10.93 3.39
CA PRO A 224 9.46 -9.70 3.02
C PRO A 224 10.99 -9.80 3.08
N GLU A 225 11.55 -10.61 3.97
CA GLU A 225 13.01 -10.77 4.11
C GLU A 225 13.58 -11.47 2.88
N ARG A 226 12.94 -12.58 2.48
CA ARG A 226 13.31 -13.31 1.26
C ARG A 226 13.09 -12.48 0.00
N THR A 227 12.03 -11.66 -0.02
CA THR A 227 11.72 -10.79 -1.17
C THR A 227 12.86 -9.83 -1.46
N VAL A 228 13.31 -9.07 -0.46
CA VAL A 228 14.37 -8.07 -0.68
C VAL A 228 15.73 -8.72 -0.93
N ALA A 229 15.99 -9.90 -0.37
CA ALA A 229 17.23 -10.63 -0.61
C ALA A 229 17.33 -11.18 -2.05
N THR A 230 16.19 -11.56 -2.64
CA THR A 230 16.18 -12.28 -3.92
C THR A 230 15.95 -11.34 -5.11
N VAL A 231 15.07 -10.35 -4.95
CA VAL A 231 14.58 -9.53 -6.06
C VAL A 231 14.64 -8.04 -5.68
N PRO A 232 15.38 -7.20 -6.44
CA PRO A 232 15.49 -5.78 -6.12
C PRO A 232 14.20 -5.00 -6.38
N ASP A 233 13.46 -5.37 -7.42
CA ASP A 233 12.17 -4.79 -7.81
C ASP A 233 11.23 -5.92 -8.24
N VAL A 234 10.28 -6.24 -7.36
CA VAL A 234 9.31 -7.32 -7.55
C VAL A 234 8.39 -7.04 -8.72
N ASP A 235 7.93 -5.80 -8.86
CA ASP A 235 6.92 -5.44 -9.86
C ASP A 235 7.54 -5.46 -11.26
N ALA A 236 8.74 -4.89 -11.41
CA ALA A 236 9.47 -4.95 -12.67
C ALA A 236 9.88 -6.39 -13.05
N TRP A 237 10.23 -7.22 -12.06
CA TRP A 237 10.56 -8.63 -12.29
C TRP A 237 9.33 -9.45 -12.70
N LEU A 238 8.22 -9.30 -11.98
CA LEU A 238 6.95 -9.96 -12.29
C LEU A 238 6.44 -9.54 -13.68
N TYR A 239 6.53 -8.26 -13.99
CA TYR A 239 6.19 -7.71 -15.30
C TYR A 239 6.93 -8.45 -16.43
N ARG A 240 8.26 -8.60 -16.32
CA ARG A 240 9.07 -9.34 -17.32
C ARG A 240 8.69 -10.82 -17.40
N LEU A 241 8.46 -11.48 -16.25
CA LEU A 241 8.06 -12.89 -16.23
C LEU A 241 6.72 -13.10 -16.94
N VAL A 242 5.73 -12.24 -16.67
CA VAL A 242 4.43 -12.32 -17.33
C VAL A 242 4.56 -12.04 -18.83
N GLN A 243 5.39 -11.08 -19.24
CA GLN A 243 5.67 -10.81 -20.66
C GLN A 243 6.25 -12.01 -21.41
N PHE A 244 7.20 -12.73 -20.80
CA PHE A 244 7.74 -13.96 -21.40
C PHE A 244 6.68 -15.06 -21.47
N ALA A 245 5.93 -15.26 -20.38
CA ALA A 245 4.91 -16.29 -20.30
C ALA A 245 3.79 -16.09 -21.35
N ILE A 246 3.25 -14.88 -21.51
CA ILE A 246 2.19 -14.63 -22.49
C ILE A 246 2.71 -14.77 -23.93
N ARG A 247 3.95 -14.34 -24.20
CA ARG A 247 4.55 -14.45 -25.53
C ARG A 247 4.73 -15.90 -25.93
N GLU A 248 5.23 -16.72 -25.02
CA GLU A 248 5.40 -18.17 -25.24
C GLU A 248 4.04 -18.84 -25.45
N ALA A 249 3.05 -18.52 -24.60
CA ALA A 249 1.74 -19.14 -24.65
C ALA A 249 0.93 -18.78 -25.91
N VAL A 250 1.06 -17.55 -26.44
CA VAL A 250 0.36 -17.11 -27.66
C VAL A 250 1.09 -17.52 -28.94
N ALA A 251 2.42 -17.51 -28.96
CA ALA A 251 3.19 -17.86 -30.16
C ALA A 251 2.93 -19.32 -30.63
N GLY A 252 2.63 -20.23 -29.70
CA GLY A 252 2.31 -21.63 -29.98
C GLY A 252 0.86 -21.90 -30.42
N ARG A 253 -0.03 -20.90 -30.37
CA ARG A 253 -1.48 -21.06 -30.53
C ARG A 253 -2.04 -20.28 -31.71
N THR A 254 -3.10 -20.79 -32.32
CA THR A 254 -3.87 -20.05 -33.34
C THR A 254 -4.75 -18.98 -32.70
N LEU A 255 -5.23 -18.01 -33.49
CA LEU A 255 -6.14 -16.98 -32.98
C LEU A 255 -7.38 -17.57 -32.31
N ASP A 256 -8.01 -18.57 -32.92
CA ASP A 256 -9.23 -19.20 -32.40
C ASP A 256 -8.99 -19.91 -31.06
N GLU A 257 -7.85 -20.60 -30.91
CA GLU A 257 -7.46 -21.22 -29.64
C GLU A 257 -7.26 -20.18 -28.52
N VAL A 258 -6.65 -19.03 -28.84
CA VAL A 258 -6.44 -17.94 -27.86
C VAL A 258 -7.78 -17.34 -27.42
N LEU A 259 -8.74 -17.18 -28.34
CA LEU A 259 -10.06 -16.61 -28.04
C LEU A 259 -10.99 -17.60 -27.32
N SER A 260 -10.97 -18.87 -27.71
CA SER A 260 -11.86 -19.91 -27.17
C SER A 260 -11.36 -20.49 -25.84
N ALA A 261 -10.05 -20.65 -25.67
CA ALA A 261 -9.45 -21.34 -24.52
C ALA A 261 -8.80 -20.39 -23.50
N LYS A 262 -9.42 -19.22 -23.25
CA LYS A 262 -8.90 -18.20 -22.33
C LYS A 262 -8.62 -18.75 -20.92
N ALA A 263 -9.50 -19.59 -20.37
CA ALA A 263 -9.32 -20.15 -19.04
C ALA A 263 -8.08 -21.09 -18.94
N ALA A 264 -7.79 -21.83 -20.02
CA ALA A 264 -6.62 -22.69 -20.07
C ALA A 264 -5.33 -21.86 -20.20
N LEU A 265 -5.37 -20.79 -21.01
CA LEU A 265 -4.28 -19.83 -21.13
C LEU A 265 -3.95 -19.18 -19.78
N ASP A 266 -4.97 -18.72 -19.05
CA ASP A 266 -4.81 -18.12 -17.72
C ASP A 266 -4.20 -19.10 -16.71
N ALA A 267 -4.54 -20.38 -16.77
CA ALA A 267 -3.96 -21.42 -15.92
C ALA A 267 -2.46 -21.64 -16.22
N GLU A 268 -2.10 -21.79 -17.49
CA GLU A 268 -0.71 -21.96 -17.92
C GLU A 268 0.18 -20.76 -17.52
N LEU A 269 -0.33 -19.54 -17.75
CA LEU A 269 0.32 -18.30 -17.31
C LEU A 269 0.57 -18.30 -15.80
N ARG A 270 -0.46 -18.64 -15.01
CA ARG A 270 -0.36 -18.72 -13.55
C ARG A 270 0.69 -19.73 -13.11
N ASP A 271 0.69 -20.93 -13.68
CA ASP A 271 1.61 -22.00 -13.28
C ASP A 271 3.06 -21.65 -13.65
N TYR A 272 3.29 -21.11 -14.84
CA TYR A 272 4.61 -20.68 -15.29
C TYR A 272 5.22 -19.61 -14.36
N VAL A 273 4.41 -18.61 -13.99
CA VAL A 273 4.85 -17.49 -13.16
C VAL A 273 4.98 -17.92 -11.70
N ARG A 274 4.01 -18.66 -11.14
CA ARG A 274 4.07 -19.13 -9.75
C ARG A 274 5.30 -20.00 -9.48
N ALA A 275 5.64 -20.90 -10.39
CA ALA A 275 6.83 -21.75 -10.25
C ALA A 275 8.13 -20.94 -10.12
N ARG A 276 8.24 -19.81 -10.83
CA ARG A 276 9.43 -18.94 -10.82
C ARG A 276 9.43 -17.94 -9.68
N VAL A 277 8.25 -17.48 -9.24
CA VAL A 277 8.12 -16.49 -8.16
C VAL A 277 8.18 -17.13 -6.77
N ALA A 278 7.87 -18.43 -6.64
CA ALA A 278 7.87 -19.15 -5.36
C ALA A 278 9.19 -19.02 -4.57
N VAL A 279 10.34 -18.91 -5.26
CA VAL A 279 11.66 -18.76 -4.61
C VAL A 279 11.88 -17.38 -3.98
N SER A 280 11.07 -16.38 -4.33
CA SER A 280 11.25 -14.98 -3.92
C SER A 280 10.44 -14.57 -2.69
N GLY A 281 9.59 -15.44 -2.13
CA GLY A 281 8.73 -15.06 -1.00
C GLY A 281 7.52 -14.19 -1.37
N VAL A 282 7.24 -14.05 -2.67
CA VAL A 282 6.06 -13.38 -3.22
C VAL A 282 5.08 -14.43 -3.71
N GLU A 283 3.78 -14.15 -3.56
CA GLU A 283 2.70 -14.98 -4.07
C GLU A 283 1.91 -14.20 -5.12
N VAL A 284 1.61 -14.85 -6.25
CA VAL A 284 0.70 -14.32 -7.28
C VAL A 284 -0.69 -14.89 -7.03
N THR A 285 -1.58 -14.07 -6.48
CA THR A 285 -2.95 -14.46 -6.14
C THR A 285 -3.78 -14.64 -7.41
N GLU A 286 -3.77 -13.64 -8.28
CA GLU A 286 -4.51 -13.64 -9.54
C GLU A 286 -3.61 -13.22 -10.70
N LEU A 287 -3.72 -13.93 -11.83
CA LEU A 287 -3.10 -13.58 -13.09
C LEU A 287 -4.00 -14.09 -14.19
N GLY A 288 -4.26 -13.24 -15.19
CA GLY A 288 -5.01 -13.61 -16.36
C GLY A 288 -5.03 -12.53 -17.44
N VAL A 289 -5.50 -12.93 -18.61
CA VAL A 289 -5.74 -12.03 -19.74
C VAL A 289 -6.99 -11.21 -19.45
N LYS A 290 -6.89 -9.89 -19.53
CA LYS A 290 -8.04 -8.99 -19.41
C LYS A 290 -8.78 -8.94 -20.76
N ASP A 291 -8.10 -8.39 -21.77
CA ASP A 291 -8.65 -8.13 -23.10
C ASP A 291 -7.69 -8.59 -24.21
N VAL A 292 -8.26 -9.06 -25.32
CA VAL A 292 -7.54 -9.35 -26.57
C VAL A 292 -8.09 -8.43 -27.65
N ILE A 293 -7.24 -7.54 -28.15
CA ILE A 293 -7.58 -6.54 -29.16
C ILE A 293 -7.04 -7.02 -30.50
N LEU A 294 -7.93 -7.09 -31.49
CA LEU A 294 -7.62 -7.50 -32.85
C LEU A 294 -7.57 -6.29 -33.79
N PRO A 295 -6.75 -6.32 -34.85
CA PRO A 295 -6.82 -5.37 -35.94
C PRO A 295 -8.22 -5.34 -36.57
N GLY A 296 -8.63 -4.18 -37.07
CA GLY A 296 -9.99 -3.99 -37.62
C GLY A 296 -10.35 -4.98 -38.73
N GLU A 297 -9.44 -5.19 -39.68
CA GLU A 297 -9.61 -6.11 -40.81
C GLU A 297 -9.85 -7.56 -40.36
N ILE A 298 -9.06 -8.06 -39.41
CA ILE A 298 -9.20 -9.42 -38.87
C ILE A 298 -10.49 -9.57 -38.08
N ARG A 299 -10.83 -8.58 -37.26
CA ARG A 299 -12.09 -8.59 -36.49
C ARG A 299 -13.31 -8.69 -37.41
N GLU A 300 -13.30 -7.98 -38.54
CA GLU A 300 -14.38 -8.07 -39.52
C GLU A 300 -14.47 -9.45 -40.17
N LEU A 301 -13.33 -10.06 -40.52
CA LEU A 301 -13.29 -11.40 -41.08
C LEU A 301 -13.82 -12.45 -40.09
N VAL A 302 -13.39 -12.39 -38.82
CA VAL A 302 -13.86 -13.29 -37.77
C VAL A 302 -15.37 -13.13 -37.57
N ASN A 303 -15.89 -11.90 -37.53
CA ASN A 303 -17.33 -11.66 -37.41
C ASN A 303 -18.12 -12.28 -38.58
N LYS A 304 -17.62 -12.16 -39.82
CA LYS A 304 -18.25 -12.78 -41.00
C LYS A 304 -18.25 -14.31 -40.93
N VAL A 305 -17.14 -14.91 -40.48
CA VAL A 305 -17.05 -16.37 -40.31
C VAL A 305 -18.04 -16.85 -39.24
N VAL A 306 -18.07 -16.19 -38.08
CA VAL A 306 -19.01 -16.51 -36.99
C VAL A 306 -20.46 -16.34 -37.43
N GLU A 307 -20.77 -15.30 -38.21
CA GLU A 307 -22.11 -15.10 -38.77
C GLU A 307 -22.48 -16.23 -39.73
N ALA A 308 -21.60 -16.60 -40.65
CA ALA A 308 -21.82 -17.69 -41.60
C ALA A 308 -22.02 -19.03 -40.89
N GLU A 309 -21.22 -19.34 -39.86
CA GLU A 309 -21.38 -20.55 -39.04
C GLU A 309 -22.71 -20.57 -38.29
N ARG A 310 -23.14 -19.44 -37.72
CA ARG A 310 -24.44 -19.32 -37.05
C ARG A 310 -25.59 -19.55 -38.03
N VAL A 311 -25.52 -18.97 -39.23
CA VAL A 311 -26.52 -19.17 -40.29
C VAL A 311 -26.54 -20.62 -40.75
N ALA A 312 -25.37 -21.24 -40.95
CA ALA A 312 -25.27 -22.65 -41.34
C ALA A 312 -25.86 -23.58 -40.25
N LYS A 313 -25.53 -23.32 -38.98
CA LYS A 313 -26.08 -24.07 -37.84
C LYS A 313 -27.59 -23.91 -37.70
N ALA A 314 -28.10 -22.69 -37.86
CA ALA A 314 -29.54 -22.43 -37.84
C ALA A 314 -30.26 -23.16 -38.98
N ASN A 315 -29.70 -23.14 -40.19
CA ASN A 315 -30.26 -23.86 -41.33
C ASN A 315 -30.25 -25.38 -41.14
N LEU A 316 -29.19 -25.92 -40.52
CA LEU A 316 -29.11 -27.34 -40.20
C LEU A 316 -30.21 -27.74 -39.21
N ILE A 317 -30.37 -26.98 -38.12
CA ILE A 317 -31.41 -27.21 -37.12
C ILE A 317 -32.78 -27.11 -37.78
N ARG A 318 -33.04 -26.06 -38.56
CA ARG A 318 -34.32 -25.89 -39.28
C ARG A 318 -34.63 -27.08 -40.19
N ARG A 319 -33.65 -27.56 -40.98
CA ARG A 319 -33.86 -28.72 -41.85
C ARG A 319 -34.08 -30.02 -41.07
N GLN A 320 -33.38 -30.19 -39.94
CA GLN A 320 -33.58 -31.34 -39.05
C GLN A 320 -34.98 -31.31 -38.44
N GLU A 321 -35.44 -30.15 -37.98
CA GLU A 321 -36.78 -29.93 -37.45
C GLU A 321 -37.86 -30.15 -38.52
N GLU A 322 -37.68 -29.60 -39.72
CA GLU A 322 -38.58 -29.81 -40.86
C GLU A 322 -38.67 -31.31 -41.20
N THR A 323 -37.53 -32.02 -41.28
CA THR A 323 -37.51 -33.45 -41.56
C THR A 323 -38.18 -34.26 -40.44
N ALA A 324 -37.92 -33.91 -39.17
CA ALA A 324 -38.55 -34.54 -38.03
C ALA A 324 -40.07 -34.31 -38.01
N ALA A 325 -40.51 -33.09 -38.31
CA ALA A 325 -41.92 -32.74 -38.45
C ALA A 325 -42.57 -33.50 -39.61
N THR A 326 -41.96 -33.55 -40.79
CA THR A 326 -42.49 -34.31 -41.94
C THR A 326 -42.56 -35.81 -41.65
N ARG A 327 -41.55 -36.39 -40.97
CA ARG A 327 -41.57 -37.80 -40.54
C ARG A 327 -42.69 -38.06 -39.52
N SER A 328 -42.87 -37.16 -38.56
CA SER A 328 -43.97 -37.24 -37.59
C SER A 328 -45.34 -37.16 -38.28
N LEU A 329 -45.50 -36.23 -39.23
CA LEU A 329 -46.73 -36.11 -40.03
C LEU A 329 -46.98 -37.36 -40.89
N LEU A 330 -45.95 -37.93 -41.52
CA LEU A 330 -46.08 -39.16 -42.31
C LEU A 330 -46.50 -40.35 -41.43
N ASN A 331 -45.88 -40.49 -40.25
CA ASN A 331 -46.27 -41.53 -39.28
C ASN A 331 -47.71 -41.32 -38.81
N THR A 332 -48.11 -40.09 -38.53
CA THR A 332 -49.47 -39.74 -38.15
C THR A 332 -50.47 -40.07 -39.27
N ALA A 333 -50.14 -39.76 -40.52
CA ALA A 333 -50.97 -40.09 -41.68
C ALA A 333 -51.13 -41.60 -41.88
N ARG A 334 -50.06 -42.39 -41.73
CA ARG A 334 -50.13 -43.87 -41.76
C ARG A 334 -51.03 -44.42 -40.66
N LEU A 335 -50.90 -43.93 -39.43
CA LEU A 335 -51.76 -44.33 -38.31
C LEU A 335 -53.24 -43.98 -38.56
N MET A 336 -53.52 -42.88 -39.25
CA MET A 336 -54.88 -42.49 -39.64
C MET A 336 -55.45 -43.36 -40.76
N GLU A 337 -54.63 -43.76 -41.74
CA GLU A 337 -55.02 -44.68 -42.81
C GLU A 337 -55.32 -46.08 -42.28
N GLU A 338 -54.50 -46.57 -41.34
CA GLU A 338 -54.68 -47.88 -40.70
C GLU A 338 -55.87 -47.90 -39.72
N ASN A 339 -56.25 -46.77 -39.14
CA ASN A 339 -57.33 -46.68 -38.14
C ASN A 339 -58.37 -45.58 -38.47
N PRO A 340 -59.50 -45.95 -39.10
CA PRO A 340 -60.57 -45.01 -39.44
C PRO A 340 -61.18 -44.26 -38.24
N LEU A 341 -61.17 -44.84 -37.03
CA LEU A 341 -61.67 -44.18 -35.82
C LEU A 341 -60.73 -43.05 -35.37
N LEU A 342 -59.42 -43.20 -35.56
CA LEU A 342 -58.42 -42.17 -35.25
C LEU A 342 -58.57 -40.95 -36.16
N LEU A 343 -58.78 -41.19 -37.47
CA LEU A 343 -59.07 -40.13 -38.44
C LEU A 343 -60.30 -39.33 -38.00
N ARG A 344 -61.37 -40.05 -37.63
CA ARG A 344 -62.61 -39.42 -37.21
C ARG A 344 -62.47 -38.58 -35.94
N LEU A 345 -61.71 -39.08 -34.97
CA LEU A 345 -61.40 -38.33 -33.75
C LEU A 345 -60.61 -37.05 -34.07
N LYS A 346 -59.71 -37.08 -35.04
CA LYS A 346 -58.94 -35.89 -35.46
C LYS A 346 -59.78 -34.86 -36.21
N GLU A 347 -60.76 -35.30 -37.00
CA GLU A 347 -61.75 -34.42 -37.63
C GLU A 347 -62.55 -33.66 -36.56
N LEU A 348 -63.01 -34.37 -35.53
CA LEU A 348 -63.74 -33.77 -34.40
C LEU A 348 -62.86 -32.80 -33.60
N GLU A 349 -61.59 -33.15 -33.33
CA GLU A 349 -60.63 -32.25 -32.66
C GLU A 349 -60.36 -30.98 -33.51
N SER A 350 -60.35 -31.10 -34.84
CA SER A 350 -60.19 -29.96 -35.75
C SER A 350 -61.44 -29.06 -35.74
N LEU A 351 -62.63 -29.65 -35.68
CA LEU A 351 -63.88 -28.91 -35.52
C LEU A 351 -63.95 -28.21 -34.16
N GLU A 352 -63.53 -28.87 -33.09
CA GLU A 352 -63.44 -28.28 -31.74
C GLU A 352 -62.51 -27.06 -31.74
N ARG A 353 -61.31 -27.17 -32.32
CA ARG A 353 -60.36 -26.04 -32.46
C ARG A 353 -60.93 -24.88 -33.30
N LEU A 354 -61.73 -25.18 -34.32
CA LEU A 354 -62.39 -24.15 -35.13
C LEU A 354 -63.48 -23.42 -34.32
N VAL A 355 -64.29 -24.17 -33.58
CA VAL A 355 -65.32 -23.60 -32.70
C VAL A 355 -64.68 -22.74 -31.61
N GLU A 356 -63.56 -23.17 -31.03
CA GLU A 356 -62.82 -22.40 -30.02
C GLU A 356 -62.32 -21.05 -30.56
N LYS A 357 -61.80 -20.99 -31.80
CA LYS A 357 -61.34 -19.73 -32.42
C LYS A 357 -62.46 -18.79 -32.88
N VAL A 358 -63.60 -19.34 -33.30
CA VAL A 358 -64.72 -18.58 -33.90
C VAL A 358 -65.82 -18.27 -32.87
N GLY A 359 -65.77 -18.89 -31.69
CA GLY A 359 -66.65 -18.63 -30.54
C GLY A 359 -68.06 -19.23 -30.67
N ARG A 360 -68.71 -19.08 -31.84
CA ARG A 360 -70.04 -19.66 -32.12
C ARG A 360 -70.20 -19.91 -33.61
N ILE A 361 -70.52 -21.16 -33.97
CA ILE A 361 -70.87 -21.54 -35.34
C ILE A 361 -72.36 -21.94 -35.33
N ASP A 362 -73.22 -21.12 -35.94
CA ASP A 362 -74.64 -21.42 -36.12
C ASP A 362 -74.84 -22.23 -37.42
N LEU A 363 -75.26 -23.48 -37.28
CA LEU A 363 -75.46 -24.40 -38.40
C LEU A 363 -76.93 -24.41 -38.82
N HIS A 364 -77.23 -23.88 -39.99
CA HIS A 364 -78.55 -23.94 -40.61
C HIS A 364 -78.64 -25.16 -41.54
N ALA A 365 -79.37 -26.20 -41.14
CA ALA A 365 -79.69 -27.34 -42.00
C ALA A 365 -81.20 -27.56 -42.04
N GLY A 366 -81.75 -27.67 -43.25
CA GLY A 366 -83.15 -28.05 -43.45
C GLY A 366 -83.41 -29.45 -42.89
N GLU A 367 -84.52 -29.61 -42.17
CA GLU A 367 -85.07 -30.90 -41.74
C GLU A 367 -84.19 -31.73 -40.79
N GLY A 368 -83.61 -31.13 -39.75
CA GLY A 368 -83.09 -31.87 -38.59
C GLY A 368 -81.87 -32.77 -38.83
N GLN A 369 -81.31 -32.77 -40.05
CA GLN A 369 -80.17 -33.58 -40.45
C GLN A 369 -78.81 -32.83 -40.36
N GLY A 370 -78.76 -31.66 -39.74
CA GLY A 370 -77.56 -30.80 -39.80
C GLY A 370 -76.29 -31.38 -39.16
N LEU A 371 -76.45 -32.02 -38.00
CA LEU A 371 -75.33 -32.69 -37.32
C LEU A 371 -74.92 -33.95 -38.09
N ASP A 372 -75.89 -34.72 -38.58
CA ASP A 372 -75.64 -35.96 -39.31
C ASP A 372 -75.00 -35.69 -40.69
N ALA A 373 -75.37 -34.59 -41.36
CA ALA A 373 -74.77 -34.14 -42.61
C ALA A 373 -73.31 -33.68 -42.45
N LEU A 374 -72.97 -33.01 -41.35
CA LEU A 374 -71.57 -32.71 -41.01
C LEU A 374 -70.78 -33.99 -40.76
N LEU A 375 -71.37 -34.92 -40.02
CA LEU A 375 -70.70 -36.17 -39.67
C LEU A 375 -70.51 -37.07 -40.91
N THR A 376 -71.44 -37.16 -41.84
CA THR A 376 -71.35 -38.14 -42.94
C THR A 376 -70.78 -37.62 -44.26
N ARG A 377 -70.72 -36.29 -44.49
CA ARG A 377 -70.38 -35.74 -45.83
C ARG A 377 -69.03 -35.03 -45.97
N LEU A 378 -68.25 -34.92 -44.90
CA LEU A 378 -67.05 -34.06 -44.89
C LEU A 378 -65.81 -34.60 -45.63
N VAL A 379 -65.76 -35.88 -46.05
CA VAL A 379 -64.65 -36.43 -46.86
C VAL A 379 -65.14 -37.33 -47.99
N ARG A 380 -64.95 -36.91 -49.24
CA ARG A 380 -64.85 -37.80 -50.41
C ARG A 380 -63.43 -37.67 -50.99
N LEU A 381 -62.57 -38.67 -50.77
CA LEU A 381 -61.31 -38.79 -51.49
C LEU A 381 -61.62 -39.17 -52.94
N LYS A 382 -61.30 -38.28 -53.88
CA LYS A 382 -61.39 -38.58 -55.31
C LYS A 382 -60.19 -39.46 -55.67
N ALA A 383 -60.44 -40.70 -56.10
CA ALA A 383 -59.39 -41.60 -56.56
C ALA A 383 -58.66 -41.00 -57.78
N HIS A 384 -57.34 -41.12 -57.79
CA HIS A 384 -56.45 -40.65 -58.86
C HIS A 384 -56.62 -41.57 -60.08
N GLU A 385 -57.17 -41.06 -61.18
CA GLU A 385 -57.05 -41.70 -62.50
C GLU A 385 -55.62 -41.53 -63.00
N SER A 386 -54.93 -42.65 -63.17
CA SER A 386 -53.63 -42.76 -63.82
C SER A 386 -53.77 -42.58 -65.33
N ALA A 387 -53.05 -41.61 -65.89
CA ALA A 387 -52.71 -41.51 -67.30
C ALA A 387 -51.19 -41.43 -67.46
#